data_AF-A0A7L3G7E9-F1
#
_entry.id   AF-A0A7L3G7E9-F1
#
_cell.length_a   1.000
_cell.length_b   1.000
_cell.length_c   1.000
_cell.angle_alpha   90.00
_cell.angle_beta   90.00
_cell.angle_gamma   90.00
#
_symmetry.space_group_name_H-M   'P 1'
#
loop_
_entity.id
_entity.type
_entity.pdbx_description
1 polymer ?
#
loop_
_entity_poly.entity_id
_entity_poly.type
_entity_poly.pdbx_seq_one_letter_code
_entity_poly.pdbx_strand_id
1 'polypeptide(L)'
;MKLLVYLVLLKTALLALTNVFAVVLEDKEDAKERKVTETCPIKLKTNQKCDEGEDCPYQINLPPMTIQLPKEFRLLEKTVKEVQTLKEAVNKLKKCCQDCKLQADDNQERDSSNEFVLPKAETPGENSKIQDNRVKELQSKVNRMATSLKNAKSQIQTLQGRLEKMSLINMNNVEHYVDSKVANLTFVVNSLDNKCSSKCPAMQPRPVIQIMQRDCADHYTAGKRSNGIYRISPDPRNDSFEVYCDMQTHGGGWTVLQRRQDGSTNFNRTWNDYKNGFGNLSREFWLGNDKIHLLTKSQEMQLRIELEDFNGIREYAKYEHFYVA
;
A
#
# COMPACT_ATOMS: atom_id res chain seq x y z
N MET A 1 -16.99 -9.38 1.60
CA MET A 1 -16.17 -10.57 1.91
C MET A 1 -14.82 -10.01 2.37
N LYS A 2 -14.65 -9.75 3.67
CA LYS A 2 -13.37 -9.24 4.17
C LYS A 2 -12.39 -10.42 4.13
N LEU A 3 -11.22 -10.22 3.54
CA LEU A 3 -10.22 -11.26 3.38
C LEU A 3 -9.31 -11.28 4.61
N LEU A 4 -8.87 -12.49 5.00
CA LEU A 4 -7.75 -12.66 5.92
C LEU A 4 -6.53 -11.90 5.35
N VAL A 5 -5.75 -11.25 6.20
CA VAL A 5 -4.47 -10.68 5.74
C VAL A 5 -3.54 -11.87 5.52
N TYR A 6 -3.14 -12.08 4.26
CA TYR A 6 -2.19 -13.11 3.87
C TYR A 6 -0.91 -12.39 3.45
N LEU A 7 0.21 -12.72 4.09
CA LEU A 7 1.52 -12.21 3.68
C LEU A 7 2.46 -13.38 3.45
N VAL A 8 2.99 -13.48 2.23
CA VAL A 8 3.99 -14.50 1.87
C VAL A 8 5.33 -13.80 1.77
N LEU A 9 6.19 -14.07 2.73
CA LEU A 9 7.49 -13.45 2.92
C LEU A 9 8.60 -14.43 2.53
N LEU A 10 9.51 -13.98 1.67
CA LEU A 10 10.68 -14.72 1.23
C LEU A 10 11.95 -14.01 1.69
N LYS A 11 12.89 -14.73 2.27
CA LYS A 11 14.20 -14.19 2.68
C LYS A 11 15.28 -15.23 2.44
N THR A 12 16.50 -14.80 2.22
CA THR A 12 17.66 -15.70 2.20
C THR A 12 17.78 -16.44 3.53
N ALA A 13 18.03 -17.74 3.45
CA ALA A 13 18.41 -18.53 4.61
C ALA A 13 19.87 -18.19 4.94
N LEU A 14 20.11 -17.47 6.04
CA LEU A 14 21.45 -17.42 6.61
C LEU A 14 21.73 -18.80 7.20
N LEU A 15 22.51 -19.63 6.50
CA LEU A 15 23.26 -20.68 7.16
C LEU A 15 24.21 -19.98 8.15
N ALA A 16 24.07 -20.29 9.43
CA ALA A 16 24.93 -19.77 10.47
C ALA A 16 26.38 -20.24 10.21
N LEU A 17 27.14 -19.48 9.43
CA LEU A 17 28.59 -19.58 9.42
C LEU A 17 29.13 -18.78 10.60
N THR A 18 28.81 -19.22 11.81
CA THR A 18 29.63 -18.87 12.98
C THR A 18 30.85 -19.76 12.95
N ASN A 19 31.94 -19.30 12.34
CA ASN A 19 33.28 -19.82 12.63
C ASN A 19 34.38 -18.90 12.10
N VAL A 20 34.74 -17.89 12.90
CA VAL A 20 36.14 -17.49 13.09
C VAL A 20 36.30 -17.08 14.57
N PHE A 21 37.08 -17.88 15.30
CA PHE A 21 37.54 -17.79 16.70
C PHE A 21 36.51 -17.92 17.85
N ALA A 22 36.43 -19.12 18.46
CA ALA A 22 36.90 -19.37 19.83
C ALA A 22 36.63 -20.83 20.29
N VAL A 23 37.72 -21.55 20.58
CA VAL A 23 37.95 -22.54 21.65
C VAL A 23 36.82 -23.50 22.07
N VAL A 24 37.03 -24.77 21.69
CA VAL A 24 36.78 -26.04 22.40
C VAL A 24 35.94 -25.97 23.68
N LEU A 25 34.81 -26.69 23.68
CA LEU A 25 34.52 -27.75 24.65
C LEU A 25 33.56 -28.76 23.98
N GLU A 26 33.99 -30.02 24.00
CA GLU A 26 33.26 -31.18 23.52
C GLU A 26 32.00 -31.43 24.36
N ASP A 27 30.92 -31.82 23.69
CA ASP A 27 30.10 -32.94 24.16
C ASP A 27 29.53 -33.67 22.94
N LYS A 28 29.91 -34.94 22.83
CA LYS A 28 29.39 -35.92 21.87
C LYS A 28 28.03 -36.42 22.36
N GLU A 29 27.07 -36.58 21.46
CA GLU A 29 26.26 -37.81 21.42
C GLU A 29 25.53 -37.98 20.07
N ASP A 30 25.90 -39.09 19.42
CA ASP A 30 25.21 -39.95 18.45
C ASP A 30 24.51 -39.39 17.20
N ALA A 31 25.29 -39.42 16.11
CA ALA A 31 24.82 -39.54 14.75
C ALA A 31 24.19 -40.93 14.51
N LYS A 32 22.87 -40.97 14.35
CA LYS A 32 22.19 -42.11 13.73
C LYS A 32 22.02 -41.85 12.24
N GLU A 33 22.87 -42.49 11.47
CA GLU A 33 22.88 -42.55 10.00
C GLU A 33 21.47 -42.91 9.47
N ARG A 34 20.80 -41.94 8.83
CA ARG A 34 19.57 -42.20 8.05
C ARG A 34 19.91 -42.08 6.57
N LYS A 35 19.78 -43.23 5.90
CA LYS A 35 19.83 -43.43 4.45
C LYS A 35 19.26 -42.25 3.67
N VAL A 36 20.12 -41.59 2.90
CA VAL A 36 19.72 -40.75 1.77
C VAL A 36 19.29 -41.69 0.65
N THR A 37 18.00 -41.98 0.56
CA THR A 37 17.41 -42.57 -0.63
C THR A 37 15.97 -42.09 -0.75
N GLU A 38 15.75 -40.94 -1.39
CA GLU A 38 14.56 -40.67 -2.22
C GLU A 38 14.93 -39.58 -3.25
N THR A 39 15.73 -39.95 -4.24
CA THR A 39 15.88 -39.17 -5.46
C THR A 39 14.54 -39.17 -6.19
N CYS A 40 13.96 -38.00 -6.43
CA CYS A 40 12.70 -37.85 -7.18
C CYS A 40 12.88 -38.38 -8.62
N PRO A 41 12.16 -39.44 -9.05
CA PRO A 41 12.36 -40.00 -10.38
C PRO A 41 11.54 -39.19 -11.40
N ILE A 42 12.12 -38.12 -11.93
CA ILE A 42 11.57 -37.43 -13.11
C ILE A 42 11.68 -38.41 -14.30
N LYS A 43 10.54 -38.87 -14.82
CA LYS A 43 10.50 -39.75 -16.01
C LYS A 43 10.34 -38.89 -17.26
N LEU A 44 11.44 -38.78 -18.03
CA LEU A 44 11.44 -38.24 -19.38
C LEU A 44 10.86 -39.28 -20.35
N LYS A 45 9.89 -38.90 -21.18
CA LYS A 45 9.41 -39.72 -22.29
C LYS A 45 9.65 -38.99 -23.61
N THR A 46 10.21 -39.70 -24.58
CA THR A 46 10.26 -39.23 -25.97
C THR A 46 8.90 -39.42 -26.62
N ASN A 47 8.46 -38.48 -27.46
CA ASN A 47 7.14 -38.55 -28.06
C ASN A 47 7.07 -39.47 -29.29
N GLN A 48 8.18 -40.10 -29.71
CA GLN A 48 8.26 -41.21 -30.69
C GLN A 48 9.70 -41.76 -30.82
N LYS A 49 9.92 -42.80 -31.64
CA LYS A 49 11.27 -43.33 -31.99
C LYS A 49 12.07 -42.22 -32.69
N CYS A 50 13.16 -41.81 -32.07
CA CYS A 50 14.11 -40.84 -32.63
C CYS A 50 15.14 -41.61 -33.47
N ASP A 51 15.23 -41.34 -34.77
CA ASP A 51 16.34 -41.82 -35.60
C ASP A 51 17.55 -40.89 -35.45
N GLU A 52 18.76 -41.43 -35.64
CA GLU A 52 20.03 -40.74 -35.38
C GLU A 52 20.21 -39.53 -36.32
N GLY A 53 20.01 -38.31 -35.80
CA GLY A 53 20.44 -37.10 -36.52
C GLY A 53 19.74 -35.76 -36.20
N GLU A 54 18.58 -35.74 -35.54
CA GLU A 54 17.89 -34.46 -35.23
C GLU A 54 17.34 -34.39 -33.79
N ASP A 55 17.26 -33.15 -33.28
CA ASP A 55 16.85 -32.80 -31.92
C ASP A 55 15.43 -33.31 -31.61
N CYS A 56 15.35 -34.24 -30.66
CA CYS A 56 14.10 -34.92 -30.34
C CYS A 56 13.36 -34.20 -29.19
N PRO A 57 12.08 -33.81 -29.34
CA PRO A 57 11.36 -33.08 -28.30
C PRO A 57 10.93 -34.01 -27.15
N TYR A 58 11.38 -33.70 -25.93
CA TYR A 58 11.03 -34.44 -24.71
C TYR A 58 9.81 -33.85 -24.01
N GLN A 59 8.92 -34.72 -23.52
CA GLN A 59 7.83 -34.32 -22.64
C GLN A 59 8.15 -34.69 -21.19
N ILE A 60 8.12 -33.69 -20.31
CA ILE A 60 8.32 -33.84 -18.86
C ILE A 60 6.96 -33.76 -18.17
N ASN A 61 6.56 -34.84 -17.49
CA ASN A 61 5.38 -34.84 -16.63
C ASN A 61 5.82 -34.76 -15.17
N LEU A 62 5.52 -33.63 -14.51
CA LEU A 62 5.78 -33.43 -13.09
C LEU A 62 4.61 -33.97 -12.25
N PRO A 63 4.85 -34.67 -11.13
CA PRO A 63 3.78 -35.10 -10.23
C PRO A 63 3.07 -33.88 -9.62
N PRO A 64 1.76 -33.99 -9.29
CA PRO A 64 1.02 -32.91 -8.67
C PRO A 64 1.64 -32.54 -7.31
N MET A 65 2.06 -31.29 -7.17
CA MET A 65 2.62 -30.75 -5.94
C MET A 65 1.54 -30.74 -4.85
N THR A 66 1.73 -31.51 -3.79
CA THR A 66 0.82 -31.53 -2.64
C THR A 66 1.47 -30.80 -1.48
N ILE A 67 1.02 -29.57 -1.21
CA ILE A 67 1.50 -28.78 -0.08
C ILE A 67 0.77 -29.27 1.18
N GLN A 68 1.52 -29.88 2.09
CA GLN A 68 1.04 -30.28 3.41
C GLN A 68 0.86 -28.99 4.25
N LEU A 69 -0.38 -28.51 4.35
CA LEU A 69 -0.70 -27.40 5.24
C LEU A 69 -0.67 -27.89 6.70
N PRO A 70 -0.22 -27.04 7.65
CA PRO A 70 -0.28 -27.32 9.08
C PRO A 70 -1.67 -27.79 9.53
N LYS A 71 -1.75 -28.69 10.51
CA LYS A 71 -3.01 -29.35 10.92
C LYS A 71 -4.07 -28.35 11.40
N GLU A 72 -3.63 -27.20 11.87
CA GLU A 72 -4.42 -26.05 12.33
C GLU A 72 -5.32 -25.51 11.19
N PHE A 73 -4.90 -25.65 9.93
CA PHE A 73 -5.73 -25.28 8.78
C PHE A 73 -6.95 -26.17 8.60
N ARG A 74 -6.92 -27.43 9.04
CA ARG A 74 -8.13 -28.27 9.06
C ARG A 74 -9.13 -27.77 10.10
N LEU A 75 -8.63 -27.16 11.18
CA LEU A 75 -9.49 -26.51 12.16
C LEU A 75 -10.15 -25.27 11.54
N LEU A 76 -9.42 -24.50 10.72
CA LEU A 76 -9.99 -23.39 9.94
C LEU A 76 -11.05 -23.86 8.94
N GLU A 77 -10.86 -24.99 8.26
CA GLU A 77 -11.91 -25.54 7.38
C GLU A 77 -13.18 -25.91 8.16
N LYS A 78 -13.02 -26.44 9.37
CA LYS A 78 -14.14 -26.75 10.27
C LYS A 78 -14.85 -25.49 10.75
N THR A 79 -14.12 -24.47 11.19
CA THR A 79 -14.71 -23.20 11.65
C THR A 79 -15.39 -22.44 10.50
N VAL A 80 -14.84 -22.47 9.28
CA VAL A 80 -15.48 -21.88 8.09
C VAL A 80 -16.80 -22.59 7.77
N LYS A 81 -16.86 -23.93 7.89
CA LYS A 81 -18.11 -24.68 7.71
C LYS A 81 -19.15 -24.31 8.78
N GLU A 82 -18.74 -24.16 10.04
CA GLU A 82 -19.62 -23.74 11.15
C GLU A 82 -20.13 -22.30 10.98
N VAL A 83 -19.29 -21.37 10.49
CA VAL A 83 -19.73 -20.00 10.20
C VAL A 83 -20.70 -19.96 9.01
N GLN A 84 -20.50 -20.83 8.01
CA GLN A 84 -21.40 -20.91 6.85
C GLN A 84 -22.79 -21.43 7.24
N THR A 85 -22.86 -22.47 8.09
CA THR A 85 -24.14 -22.97 8.59
C THR A 85 -24.84 -21.94 9.48
N LEU A 86 -24.08 -21.21 10.31
CA LEU A 86 -24.63 -20.11 11.11
C LEU A 86 -25.20 -18.98 10.24
N LYS A 87 -24.51 -18.63 9.14
CA LYS A 87 -24.98 -17.62 8.17
C LYS A 87 -26.31 -18.03 7.53
N GLU A 88 -26.49 -19.32 7.21
CA GLU A 88 -27.75 -19.84 6.68
C GLU A 88 -28.88 -19.77 7.72
N ALA A 89 -28.60 -20.10 8.98
CA ALA A 89 -29.57 -19.97 10.07
C ALA A 89 -30.00 -18.51 10.28
N VAL A 90 -29.07 -17.56 10.27
CA VAL A 90 -29.36 -16.12 10.38
C VAL A 90 -30.18 -15.62 9.20
N ASN A 91 -29.88 -16.06 7.98
CA ASN A 91 -30.66 -15.68 6.79
C ASN A 91 -32.09 -16.23 6.85
N LYS A 92 -32.27 -17.44 7.36
CA LYS A 92 -33.59 -18.05 7.56
C LYS A 92 -34.39 -17.29 8.63
N LEU A 93 -33.75 -16.91 9.73
CA LEU A 93 -34.38 -16.11 10.78
C LEU A 93 -34.76 -14.71 10.28
N LYS A 94 -33.86 -14.06 9.53
CA LYS A 94 -34.11 -12.77 8.90
C LYS A 94 -35.33 -12.81 8.00
N LYS A 95 -35.46 -13.85 7.18
CA LYS A 95 -36.63 -14.08 6.32
C LYS A 95 -37.91 -14.21 7.15
N CYS A 96 -37.89 -15.01 8.21
CA CYS A 96 -39.02 -15.20 9.12
C CYS A 96 -39.47 -13.88 9.79
N CYS A 97 -38.53 -13.06 10.28
CA CYS A 97 -38.85 -11.75 10.85
C CYS A 97 -39.41 -10.76 9.82
N GLN A 98 -38.97 -10.86 8.56
CA GLN A 98 -39.45 -10.01 7.47
C GLN A 98 -40.89 -10.39 7.09
N ASP A 99 -41.21 -11.69 7.08
CA ASP A 99 -42.56 -12.21 6.85
C ASP A 99 -43.52 -11.80 7.99
N CYS A 100 -43.06 -11.84 9.25
CA CYS A 100 -43.86 -11.34 10.38
C CYS A 100 -44.12 -9.82 10.34
N LYS A 101 -43.18 -9.03 9.80
CA LYS A 101 -43.37 -7.58 9.65
C LYS A 101 -44.49 -7.26 8.66
N LEU A 102 -44.58 -8.01 7.56
CA LEU A 102 -45.65 -7.85 6.57
C LEU A 102 -47.04 -8.24 7.10
N GLN A 103 -47.12 -9.17 8.06
CA GLN A 103 -48.38 -9.56 8.70
C GLN A 103 -48.88 -8.55 9.76
N ALA A 104 -47.98 -7.72 10.31
CA ALA A 104 -48.35 -6.68 11.26
C ALA A 104 -48.95 -5.43 10.58
N ASP A 105 -48.49 -5.11 9.37
CA ASP A 105 -48.97 -3.94 8.62
C ASP A 105 -50.37 -4.15 7.96
N ASP A 106 -50.85 -5.39 7.83
CA ASP A 106 -52.13 -5.73 7.17
C ASP A 106 -53.35 -5.71 8.12
N ASN A 107 -53.14 -5.48 9.42
CA ASN A 107 -54.19 -5.54 10.45
C ASN A 107 -54.68 -4.18 10.97
N GLN A 108 -54.32 -3.06 10.32
CA GLN A 108 -54.70 -1.72 10.78
C GLN A 108 -55.50 -0.90 9.76
N GLU A 109 -56.54 -1.49 9.14
CA GLU A 109 -57.65 -0.73 8.55
C GLU A 109 -58.99 -1.41 8.86
N ARG A 110 -59.58 -1.04 10.00
CA ARG A 110 -61.02 -1.07 10.29
C ARG A 110 -61.28 -0.37 11.63
N ASP A 111 -61.56 0.94 11.63
CA ASP A 111 -62.89 1.44 11.98
C ASP A 111 -63.03 2.97 11.77
N SER A 112 -64.27 3.38 11.57
CA SER A 112 -64.73 4.58 10.87
C SER A 112 -65.16 5.75 11.79
N SER A 113 -65.01 6.98 11.25
CA SER A 113 -65.98 8.11 11.27
C SER A 113 -66.01 9.21 12.38
N ASN A 114 -66.15 10.45 11.85
CA ASN A 114 -66.76 11.73 12.34
C ASN A 114 -65.77 12.92 12.57
N GLU A 115 -65.98 14.19 12.18
CA GLU A 115 -66.88 14.95 11.27
C GLU A 115 -66.47 16.46 11.32
N PHE A 116 -66.59 17.22 10.19
CA PHE A 116 -66.88 18.69 9.99
C PHE A 116 -66.05 19.83 10.70
N VAL A 117 -65.84 21.10 10.25
CA VAL A 117 -66.02 21.91 9.01
C VAL A 117 -65.25 23.28 9.10
N LEU A 118 -65.00 23.93 7.94
CA LEU A 118 -64.34 25.23 7.57
C LEU A 118 -65.22 26.52 7.84
N PRO A 119 -65.05 27.79 7.30
CA PRO A 119 -63.93 28.64 6.78
C PRO A 119 -64.06 30.22 6.99
N LYS A 120 -63.16 31.00 6.31
CA LYS A 120 -63.29 32.35 5.64
C LYS A 120 -62.74 33.60 6.37
N ALA A 121 -62.41 34.75 5.73
CA ALA A 121 -61.89 35.19 4.41
C ALA A 121 -61.86 36.75 4.39
N GLU A 122 -60.99 37.34 3.56
CA GLU A 122 -61.12 38.62 2.80
C GLU A 122 -60.83 40.04 3.39
N THR A 123 -60.06 40.78 2.58
CA THR A 123 -59.82 42.25 2.38
C THR A 123 -61.08 42.98 1.82
N PRO A 124 -61.16 44.30 1.41
CA PRO A 124 -60.13 45.34 1.11
C PRO A 124 -60.45 46.85 1.39
N GLY A 125 -59.46 47.75 1.19
CA GLY A 125 -59.63 49.03 0.43
C GLY A 125 -59.62 50.41 1.15
N GLU A 126 -58.45 51.11 1.07
CA GLU A 126 -58.11 52.55 0.90
C GLU A 126 -59.06 53.71 1.36
N ASN A 127 -58.62 54.87 1.90
CA ASN A 127 -57.55 55.76 1.40
C ASN A 127 -57.17 56.93 2.37
N SER A 128 -55.99 57.54 2.11
CA SER A 128 -55.50 58.89 2.50
C SER A 128 -54.86 59.14 3.89
N LYS A 129 -53.58 58.73 4.04
CA LYS A 129 -52.49 59.41 4.82
C LYS A 129 -51.11 58.75 4.63
N ILE A 130 -50.85 58.13 3.46
CA ILE A 130 -49.71 57.22 3.26
C ILE A 130 -48.56 57.84 2.44
N GLN A 131 -48.78 58.93 1.70
CA GLN A 131 -47.73 59.47 0.81
C GLN A 131 -46.62 60.24 1.54
N ASP A 132 -46.90 60.96 2.63
CA ASP A 132 -45.85 61.67 3.39
C ASP A 132 -44.95 60.74 4.21
N ASN A 133 -45.48 59.61 4.71
CA ASN A 133 -44.69 58.68 5.52
C ASN A 133 -43.69 57.89 4.65
N ARG A 134 -44.07 57.53 3.43
CA ARG A 134 -43.17 56.84 2.48
C ARG A 134 -42.04 57.74 1.98
N VAL A 135 -42.33 59.01 1.71
CA VAL A 135 -41.31 59.99 1.32
C VAL A 135 -40.35 60.26 2.47
N LYS A 136 -40.85 60.46 3.70
CA LYS A 136 -40.01 60.60 4.90
C LYS A 136 -39.15 59.35 5.16
N GLU A 137 -39.71 58.16 4.96
CA GLU A 137 -38.97 56.90 5.11
C GLU A 137 -37.86 56.78 4.05
N LEU A 138 -38.16 57.06 2.78
CA LEU A 138 -37.17 57.06 1.71
C LEU A 138 -36.06 58.09 1.97
N GLN A 139 -36.43 59.27 2.43
CA GLN A 139 -35.48 60.32 2.78
C GLN A 139 -34.59 59.91 3.97
N SER A 140 -35.16 59.19 4.95
CA SER A 140 -34.38 58.60 6.05
C SER A 140 -33.41 57.52 5.56
N LYS A 141 -33.80 56.70 4.57
CA LYS A 141 -32.94 55.66 3.97
C LYS A 141 -31.83 56.28 3.11
N VAL A 142 -32.15 57.31 2.33
CA VAL A 142 -31.16 58.06 1.53
C VAL A 142 -30.15 58.74 2.45
N ASN A 143 -30.59 59.36 3.54
CA ASN A 143 -29.69 59.99 4.51
C ASN A 143 -28.80 58.96 5.24
N ARG A 144 -29.34 57.78 5.58
CA ARG A 144 -28.58 56.65 6.13
C ARG A 144 -27.56 56.10 5.13
N MET A 145 -27.93 55.96 3.86
CA MET A 145 -27.00 55.54 2.82
C MET A 145 -25.90 56.57 2.59
N ALA A 146 -26.23 57.87 2.58
CA ALA A 146 -25.25 58.95 2.42
C ALA A 146 -24.22 58.97 3.57
N THR A 147 -24.66 58.72 4.82
CA THR A 147 -23.75 58.60 5.96
C THR A 147 -22.88 57.36 5.88
N SER A 148 -23.43 56.21 5.48
CA SER A 148 -22.63 55.00 5.23
C SER A 148 -21.59 55.19 4.12
N LEU A 149 -21.95 55.89 3.04
CA LEU A 149 -21.04 56.18 1.93
C LEU A 149 -19.90 57.11 2.37
N LYS A 150 -20.20 58.12 3.21
CA LYS A 150 -19.20 59.02 3.80
C LYS A 150 -18.24 58.27 4.72
N ASN A 151 -18.74 57.36 5.54
CA ASN A 151 -17.92 56.49 6.37
C ASN A 151 -17.03 55.57 5.53
N ALA A 152 -17.57 54.93 4.49
CA ALA A 152 -16.79 54.10 3.57
C ALA A 152 -15.67 54.91 2.88
N LYS A 153 -15.95 56.15 2.44
CA LYS A 153 -14.93 57.05 1.88
C LYS A 153 -13.81 57.36 2.88
N SER A 154 -14.16 57.62 4.14
CA SER A 154 -13.15 57.88 5.20
C SER A 154 -12.27 56.65 5.47
N GLN A 155 -12.86 55.45 5.41
CA GLN A 155 -12.11 54.20 5.53
C GLN A 155 -11.18 53.99 4.35
N ILE A 156 -11.63 54.25 3.12
CA ILE A 156 -10.78 54.17 1.92
C ILE A 156 -9.61 55.16 2.01
N GLN A 157 -9.84 56.40 2.44
CA GLN A 157 -8.76 57.38 2.65
C GLN A 157 -7.76 56.92 3.72
N THR A 158 -8.26 56.31 4.81
CA THR A 158 -7.40 55.75 5.86
C THR A 158 -6.57 54.57 5.33
N LEU A 159 -7.18 53.70 4.53
CA LEU A 159 -6.50 52.57 3.89
C LEU A 159 -5.47 53.03 2.86
N GLN A 160 -5.76 54.08 2.08
CA GLN A 160 -4.81 54.70 1.16
C GLN A 160 -3.61 55.29 1.91
N GLY A 161 -3.82 56.03 3.00
CA GLY A 161 -2.70 56.53 3.82
C GLY A 161 -1.90 55.41 4.50
N ARG A 162 -2.54 54.30 4.90
CA ARG A 162 -1.85 53.09 5.37
C ARG A 162 -1.05 52.42 4.25
N LEU A 163 -1.58 52.38 3.03
CA LEU A 163 -0.90 51.82 1.86
C LEU A 163 0.33 52.66 1.49
N GLU A 164 0.24 53.98 1.53
CA GLU A 164 1.38 54.89 1.34
C GLU A 164 2.44 54.72 2.44
N LYS A 165 2.00 54.61 3.70
CA LYS A 165 2.92 54.35 4.82
C LYS A 165 3.58 52.97 4.75
N MET A 166 2.90 51.98 4.17
CA MET A 166 3.40 50.63 3.94
C MET A 166 4.28 50.55 2.67
N SER A 167 4.06 51.44 1.69
CA SER A 167 4.91 51.64 0.51
C SER A 167 6.24 52.32 0.83
N LEU A 168 6.35 52.98 1.99
CA LEU A 168 7.56 53.69 2.42
C LEU A 168 8.48 52.88 3.35
N ILE A 169 8.28 51.56 3.48
CA ILE A 169 9.31 50.65 4.01
C ILE A 169 10.19 50.14 2.83
N ASN A 170 10.88 51.11 2.23
CA ASN A 170 12.30 51.15 1.87
C ASN A 170 12.97 49.87 1.31
N MET A 171 12.97 49.72 -0.03
CA MET A 171 13.83 48.78 -0.77
C MET A 171 15.35 49.00 -0.56
N ASN A 172 15.80 50.11 0.03
CA ASN A 172 17.23 50.38 0.15
C ASN A 172 17.94 49.54 1.22
N ASN A 173 17.21 49.00 2.22
CA ASN A 173 17.81 48.12 3.23
C ASN A 173 17.90 46.66 2.75
N VAL A 174 17.04 46.26 1.82
CA VAL A 174 17.06 44.91 1.22
C VAL A 174 18.14 44.86 0.14
N GLU A 175 18.28 45.89 -0.69
CA GLU A 175 19.34 45.98 -1.70
C GLU A 175 20.73 45.92 -1.06
N HIS A 176 20.99 46.71 -0.01
CA HIS A 176 22.27 46.66 0.69
C HIS A 176 22.51 45.33 1.43
N TYR A 177 21.46 44.68 1.95
CA TYR A 177 21.59 43.37 2.58
C TYR A 177 21.85 42.27 1.54
N VAL A 178 21.18 42.32 0.40
CA VAL A 178 21.39 41.39 -0.73
C VAL A 178 22.78 41.58 -1.30
N ASP A 179 23.22 42.81 -1.59
CA ASP A 179 24.56 43.09 -2.13
C ASP A 179 25.68 42.71 -1.15
N SER A 180 25.51 42.99 0.15
CA SER A 180 26.46 42.58 1.19
C SER A 180 26.57 41.05 1.30
N LYS A 181 25.46 40.32 1.15
CA LYS A 181 25.44 38.85 1.16
C LYS A 181 25.98 38.25 -0.13
N VAL A 182 25.67 38.86 -1.28
CA VAL A 182 26.15 38.44 -2.61
C VAL A 182 27.66 38.61 -2.70
N ALA A 183 28.21 39.76 -2.27
CA ALA A 183 29.65 39.98 -2.26
C ALA A 183 30.42 38.94 -1.42
N ASN A 184 29.84 38.53 -0.27
CA ASN A 184 30.42 37.49 0.58
C ASN A 184 30.37 36.09 -0.09
N LEU A 185 29.27 35.77 -0.77
CA LEU A 185 29.15 34.54 -1.56
C LEU A 185 30.14 34.52 -2.74
N THR A 186 30.29 35.62 -3.47
CA THR A 186 31.25 35.73 -4.57
C THR A 186 32.68 35.49 -4.09
N PHE A 187 33.04 36.00 -2.90
CA PHE A 187 34.34 35.74 -2.30
C PHE A 187 34.55 34.25 -1.98
N VAL A 188 33.56 33.59 -1.37
CA VAL A 188 33.62 32.16 -1.06
C VAL A 188 33.71 31.30 -2.32
N VAL A 189 32.94 31.63 -3.37
CA VAL A 189 32.96 30.93 -4.65
C VAL A 189 34.32 31.06 -5.32
N ASN A 190 34.89 32.27 -5.41
CA ASN A 190 36.23 32.48 -5.99
C ASN A 190 37.33 31.80 -5.16
N SER A 191 37.17 31.73 -3.83
CA SER A 191 38.09 30.99 -2.97
C SER A 191 37.97 29.47 -3.15
N LEU A 192 36.79 28.94 -3.48
CA LEU A 192 36.61 27.53 -3.82
C LEU A 192 37.16 27.21 -5.21
N ASP A 193 36.95 28.08 -6.18
CA ASP A 193 37.40 27.90 -7.56
C ASP A 193 38.93 27.82 -7.65
N ASN A 194 39.62 28.72 -6.92
CA ASN A 194 41.08 28.72 -6.82
C ASN A 194 41.63 27.52 -6.03
N LYS A 195 40.84 26.93 -5.11
CA LYS A 195 41.19 25.66 -4.43
C LYS A 195 40.91 24.42 -5.26
N CYS A 196 39.97 24.49 -6.20
CA CYS A 196 39.63 23.40 -7.12
C CYS A 196 40.48 23.39 -8.41
N SER A 197 41.35 24.37 -8.63
CA SER A 197 42.22 24.45 -9.83
C SER A 197 43.50 23.59 -9.76
N SER A 198 43.86 23.01 -8.62
CA SER A 198 44.89 21.98 -8.61
C SER A 198 44.26 20.67 -9.08
N LYS A 199 44.64 20.20 -10.27
CA LYS A 199 44.33 18.87 -10.80
C LYS A 199 44.23 17.85 -9.65
N CYS A 200 43.02 17.49 -9.26
CA CYS A 200 42.81 16.34 -8.39
C CYS A 200 43.47 15.16 -9.12
N PRO A 201 44.38 14.40 -8.47
CA PRO A 201 44.91 13.21 -9.09
C PRO A 201 43.70 12.36 -9.46
N ALA A 202 43.54 12.09 -10.76
CA ALA A 202 42.55 11.15 -11.23
C ALA A 202 42.90 9.81 -10.57
N MET A 203 42.22 9.50 -9.46
CA MET A 203 42.15 8.13 -9.00
C MET A 203 41.53 7.37 -10.16
N GLN A 204 42.34 6.52 -10.77
CA GLN A 204 41.89 5.51 -11.70
C GLN A 204 40.59 4.91 -11.14
N PRO A 205 39.53 4.76 -11.94
CA PRO A 205 38.31 4.15 -11.45
C PRO A 205 38.69 2.79 -10.85
N ARG A 206 38.62 2.67 -9.52
CA ARG A 206 38.47 1.36 -8.91
C ARG A 206 37.28 0.74 -9.62
N PRO A 207 37.32 -0.54 -10.03
CA PRO A 207 36.13 -1.17 -10.59
C PRO A 207 35.03 -0.96 -9.56
N VAL A 208 34.04 -0.14 -9.93
CA VAL A 208 32.81 -0.05 -9.16
C VAL A 208 32.19 -1.43 -9.38
N ILE A 209 32.48 -2.35 -8.47
CA ILE A 209 31.70 -3.57 -8.34
C ILE A 209 30.31 -3.03 -8.03
N GLN A 210 29.45 -2.89 -9.05
CA GLN A 210 28.04 -2.62 -8.84
C GLN A 210 27.51 -3.82 -8.07
N ILE A 211 27.45 -3.70 -6.75
CA ILE A 211 26.80 -4.69 -5.91
C ILE A 211 25.31 -4.54 -6.21
N MET A 212 24.82 -5.28 -7.20
CA MET A 212 23.40 -5.40 -7.47
C MET A 212 22.75 -6.11 -6.29
N GLN A 213 21.77 -5.46 -5.67
CA GLN A 213 20.99 -6.09 -4.61
C GLN A 213 20.05 -7.12 -5.25
N ARG A 214 20.22 -8.39 -4.90
CA ARG A 214 19.47 -9.49 -5.51
C ARG A 214 18.07 -9.63 -4.94
N ASP A 215 17.88 -9.21 -3.70
CA ASP A 215 16.62 -9.29 -2.98
C ASP A 215 16.52 -8.20 -1.89
N CYS A 216 15.44 -8.24 -1.10
CA CYS A 216 15.24 -7.34 0.02
C CYS A 216 16.23 -7.56 1.17
N ALA A 217 16.83 -8.74 1.32
CA ALA A 217 17.81 -9.02 2.34
C ALA A 217 19.14 -8.31 2.03
N ASP A 218 19.56 -8.29 0.77
CA ASP A 218 20.72 -7.51 0.31
C ASP A 218 20.51 -6.00 0.52
N HIS A 219 19.30 -5.49 0.26
CA HIS A 219 18.97 -4.09 0.59
C HIS A 219 19.03 -3.82 2.09
N TYR A 220 18.59 -4.77 2.92
CA TYR A 220 18.61 -4.66 4.37
C TYR A 220 20.02 -4.65 4.95
N THR A 221 20.91 -5.52 4.44
CA THR A 221 22.33 -5.55 4.83
C THR A 221 23.07 -4.30 4.35
N ALA A 222 22.68 -3.72 3.22
CA ALA A 222 23.13 -2.41 2.76
C ALA A 222 22.60 -1.22 3.59
N GLY A 223 21.83 -1.48 4.65
CA GLY A 223 21.38 -0.47 5.62
C GLY A 223 20.02 0.14 5.34
N LYS A 224 19.26 -0.35 4.35
CA LYS A 224 17.87 0.10 4.11
C LYS A 224 16.94 -0.49 5.16
N ARG A 225 16.14 0.35 5.83
CA ARG A 225 15.27 -0.04 6.96
C ARG A 225 13.80 0.36 6.80
N SER A 226 13.45 1.08 5.73
CA SER A 226 12.08 1.51 5.45
C SER A 226 11.34 0.44 4.64
N ASN A 227 10.07 0.18 4.98
CA ASN A 227 9.21 -0.63 4.13
C ASN A 227 8.91 0.14 2.83
N GLY A 228 8.80 -0.56 1.70
CA GLY A 228 8.51 0.08 0.44
C GLY A 228 8.79 -0.78 -0.78
N ILE A 229 8.65 -0.18 -1.96
CA ILE A 229 8.98 -0.83 -3.23
C ILE A 229 10.47 -0.60 -3.52
N TYR A 230 11.18 -1.69 -3.80
CA TYR A 230 12.59 -1.69 -4.14
C TYR A 230 12.78 -2.39 -5.47
N ARG A 231 13.77 -1.94 -6.22
CA ARG A 231 14.24 -2.62 -7.43
C ARG A 231 15.35 -3.59 -7.06
N ILE A 232 15.24 -4.82 -7.54
CA ILE A 232 16.17 -5.92 -7.27
C ILE A 232 16.62 -6.57 -8.57
N SER A 233 17.78 -7.23 -8.54
CA SER A 233 18.33 -7.97 -9.69
C SER A 233 18.87 -9.33 -9.22
N PRO A 234 18.01 -10.36 -9.13
CA PRO A 234 18.42 -11.67 -8.60
C PRO A 234 19.50 -12.37 -9.42
N ASP A 235 19.44 -12.23 -10.75
CA ASP A 235 20.41 -12.78 -11.70
C ASP A 235 20.95 -11.64 -12.57
N PRO A 236 22.29 -11.46 -12.71
CA PRO A 236 22.88 -10.45 -13.59
C PRO A 236 22.51 -10.60 -15.07
N ARG A 237 22.07 -11.79 -15.50
CA ARG A 237 21.69 -12.06 -16.90
C ARG A 237 20.25 -11.67 -17.21
N ASN A 238 19.42 -11.46 -16.20
CA ASN A 238 18.01 -11.16 -16.36
C ASN A 238 17.71 -9.71 -15.97
N ASP A 239 16.58 -9.21 -16.46
CA ASP A 239 16.14 -7.86 -16.15
C ASP A 239 15.81 -7.70 -14.65
N SER A 240 16.17 -6.53 -14.12
CA SER A 240 15.78 -6.12 -12.78
C SER A 240 14.27 -5.88 -12.72
N PHE A 241 13.65 -6.16 -11.57
CA PHE A 241 12.23 -5.90 -11.36
C PHE A 241 11.95 -5.35 -9.96
N GLU A 242 10.74 -4.84 -9.78
CA GLU A 242 10.28 -4.24 -8.52
C GLU A 242 9.61 -5.27 -7.62
N VAL A 243 9.89 -5.16 -6.32
CA VAL A 243 9.30 -5.97 -5.25
C VAL A 243 8.93 -5.07 -4.07
N TYR A 244 7.95 -5.51 -3.27
CA TYR A 244 7.74 -4.88 -1.97
C TYR A 244 8.65 -5.52 -0.93
N CYS A 245 9.45 -4.71 -0.25
CA CYS A 245 10.29 -5.15 0.87
C CYS A 245 9.66 -4.76 2.20
N ASP A 246 9.52 -5.75 3.08
CA ASP A 246 9.25 -5.55 4.49
C ASP A 246 10.58 -5.56 5.26
N MET A 247 10.99 -4.39 5.70
CA MET A 247 12.23 -4.10 6.41
C MET A 247 12.04 -3.99 7.93
N GLN A 248 10.82 -4.14 8.44
CA GLN A 248 10.52 -3.92 9.86
C GLN A 248 10.08 -5.20 10.56
N THR A 249 9.22 -6.00 9.92
CA THR A 249 8.60 -7.16 10.54
C THR A 249 9.61 -8.29 10.71
N HIS A 250 9.64 -8.94 11.89
CA HIS A 250 10.46 -10.12 12.19
C HIS A 250 11.93 -10.01 11.75
N GLY A 251 12.58 -8.88 12.05
CA GLY A 251 13.98 -8.64 11.72
C GLY A 251 14.24 -8.18 10.28
N GLY A 252 13.19 -7.86 9.52
CA GLY A 252 13.27 -7.18 8.23
C GLY A 252 13.98 -7.95 7.11
N GLY A 253 14.12 -7.31 5.95
CA GLY A 253 14.76 -7.89 4.77
C GLY A 253 13.92 -8.95 4.08
N TRP A 254 12.59 -8.90 4.23
CA TRP A 254 11.68 -9.84 3.60
C TRP A 254 11.19 -9.32 2.26
N THR A 255 11.28 -10.15 1.24
CA THR A 255 10.67 -9.93 -0.07
C THR A 255 9.24 -10.47 -0.04
N VAL A 256 8.25 -9.61 -0.24
CA VAL A 256 6.84 -10.02 -0.24
C VAL A 256 6.49 -10.59 -1.62
N LEU A 257 6.09 -11.87 -1.67
CA LEU A 257 5.68 -12.56 -2.90
C LEU A 257 4.19 -12.38 -3.20
N GLN A 258 3.38 -12.33 -2.14
CA GLN A 258 1.93 -12.19 -2.21
C GLN A 258 1.44 -11.39 -1.01
N ARG A 259 0.49 -10.48 -1.26
CA ARG A 259 -0.27 -9.81 -0.21
C ARG A 259 -1.78 -9.85 -0.50
N ARG A 260 -2.57 -10.20 0.51
CA ARG A 260 -4.03 -9.97 0.58
C ARG A 260 -4.36 -9.18 1.84
N GLN A 261 -5.35 -8.31 1.77
CA GLN A 261 -5.80 -7.50 2.92
C GLN A 261 -7.24 -7.00 2.81
N ASP A 262 -7.74 -6.73 1.61
CA ASP A 262 -9.01 -6.00 1.43
C ASP A 262 -9.88 -6.55 0.29
N GLY A 263 -9.38 -7.50 -0.49
CA GLY A 263 -10.07 -8.04 -1.66
C GLY A 263 -10.15 -7.07 -2.84
N SER A 264 -9.30 -6.04 -2.88
CA SER A 264 -9.25 -5.06 -3.99
C SER A 264 -8.78 -5.68 -5.31
N THR A 265 -8.07 -6.80 -5.27
CA THR A 265 -7.56 -7.48 -6.46
C THR A 265 -8.22 -8.86 -6.64
N ASN A 266 -8.66 -9.16 -7.87
CA ASN A 266 -9.14 -10.49 -8.23
C ASN A 266 -7.95 -11.45 -8.44
N PHE A 267 -7.96 -12.58 -7.73
CA PHE A 267 -6.95 -13.65 -7.83
C PHE A 267 -7.44 -14.87 -8.65
N ASN A 268 -8.69 -14.89 -9.09
CA ASN A 268 -9.15 -15.87 -10.09
C ASN A 268 -8.69 -15.38 -11.47
N ARG A 269 -7.51 -15.85 -11.89
CA ARG A 269 -6.75 -15.35 -13.05
C ARG A 269 -6.22 -16.50 -13.89
N THR A 270 -5.80 -16.20 -15.11
CA THR A 270 -5.25 -17.20 -16.02
C THR A 270 -3.84 -17.63 -15.60
N TRP A 271 -3.35 -18.75 -16.15
CA TRP A 271 -1.97 -19.19 -15.93
C TRP A 271 -0.95 -18.11 -16.35
N ASN A 272 -1.20 -17.44 -17.48
CA ASN A 272 -0.32 -16.39 -17.97
C ASN A 272 -0.24 -15.19 -17.00
N ASP A 273 -1.33 -14.85 -16.33
CA ASP A 273 -1.33 -13.80 -15.30
C ASP A 273 -0.50 -14.22 -14.09
N TYR A 274 -0.65 -15.46 -13.62
CA TYR A 274 0.15 -15.99 -12.51
C TYR A 274 1.63 -16.10 -12.86
N LYS A 275 1.96 -16.43 -14.11
CA LYS A 275 3.33 -16.44 -14.65
C LYS A 275 3.99 -15.06 -14.53
N ASN A 276 3.33 -14.02 -15.03
CA ASN A 276 3.87 -12.66 -15.10
C ASN A 276 3.75 -11.86 -13.79
N GLY A 277 2.73 -12.16 -12.98
CA GLY A 277 2.34 -11.40 -11.80
C GLY A 277 1.22 -10.40 -12.11
N PHE A 278 0.49 -10.01 -11.07
CA PHE A 278 -0.63 -9.06 -11.17
C PHE A 278 -0.90 -8.35 -9.84
N GLY A 279 -1.67 -7.26 -9.90
CA GLY A 279 -2.07 -6.46 -8.75
C GLY A 279 -1.15 -5.26 -8.52
N ASN A 280 -1.18 -4.71 -7.31
CA ASN A 280 -0.44 -3.51 -6.93
C ASN A 280 0.49 -3.83 -5.75
N LEU A 281 1.80 -3.63 -5.93
CA LEU A 281 2.82 -3.92 -4.90
C LEU A 281 2.60 -3.18 -3.58
N SER A 282 1.96 -2.00 -3.60
CA SER A 282 1.58 -1.25 -2.41
C SER A 282 0.28 -1.74 -1.75
N ARG A 283 -0.51 -2.57 -2.46
CA ARG A 283 -1.78 -3.12 -1.97
C ARG A 283 -1.80 -4.65 -2.09
N GLU A 284 -2.75 -5.23 -2.83
CA GLU A 284 -2.83 -6.66 -3.06
C GLU A 284 -2.17 -7.05 -4.38
N PHE A 285 -1.35 -8.10 -4.37
CA PHE A 285 -0.65 -8.55 -5.56
C PHE A 285 -0.19 -10.01 -5.47
N TRP A 286 0.15 -10.55 -6.63
CA TRP A 286 0.96 -11.74 -6.83
C TRP A 286 2.20 -11.35 -7.63
N LEU A 287 3.41 -11.61 -7.12
CA LEU A 287 4.64 -11.14 -7.73
C LEU A 287 4.84 -11.68 -9.15
N GLY A 288 4.49 -12.95 -9.38
CA GLY A 288 4.66 -13.67 -10.65
C GLY A 288 5.56 -14.89 -10.50
N ASN A 289 5.14 -16.03 -11.05
CA ASN A 289 5.83 -17.32 -10.88
C ASN A 289 7.25 -17.28 -11.46
N ASP A 290 7.45 -16.64 -12.62
CA ASP A 290 8.79 -16.53 -13.22
C ASP A 290 9.74 -15.77 -12.30
N LYS A 291 9.28 -14.67 -11.68
CA LYS A 291 10.08 -13.87 -10.74
C LYS A 291 10.35 -14.63 -9.43
N ILE A 292 9.37 -15.38 -8.93
CA ILE A 292 9.54 -16.22 -7.73
C ILE A 292 10.54 -17.34 -7.99
N HIS A 293 10.46 -17.99 -9.16
CA HIS A 293 11.45 -18.98 -9.60
C HIS A 293 12.85 -18.35 -9.64
N LEU A 294 13.01 -17.18 -10.26
CA LEU A 294 14.31 -16.50 -10.32
C LEU A 294 14.90 -16.19 -8.93
N LEU A 295 14.07 -15.73 -7.99
CA LEU A 295 14.48 -15.48 -6.61
C LEU A 295 14.96 -16.78 -5.95
N THR A 296 14.13 -17.81 -5.98
CA THR A 296 14.38 -19.07 -5.27
C THR A 296 15.44 -19.96 -5.92
N LYS A 297 15.71 -19.79 -7.21
CA LYS A 297 16.80 -20.47 -7.92
C LYS A 297 18.17 -19.91 -7.57
N SER A 298 18.25 -18.62 -7.23
CA SER A 298 19.53 -17.95 -7.03
C SER A 298 20.24 -18.39 -5.74
N GLN A 299 19.48 -18.65 -4.67
CA GLN A 299 20.00 -18.98 -3.33
C GLN A 299 18.96 -19.78 -2.53
N GLU A 300 19.40 -20.41 -1.43
CA GLU A 300 18.48 -21.03 -0.47
C GLU A 300 17.61 -19.95 0.20
N MET A 301 16.30 -20.09 0.05
CA MET A 301 15.32 -19.15 0.58
C MET A 301 14.45 -19.82 1.63
N GLN A 302 14.15 -19.08 2.70
CA GLN A 302 13.11 -19.40 3.66
C GLN A 302 11.81 -18.69 3.29
N LEU A 303 10.69 -19.39 3.43
CA LEU A 303 9.35 -18.87 3.23
C LEU A 303 8.65 -18.74 4.58
N ARG A 304 7.98 -17.62 4.80
CA ARG A 304 7.09 -17.40 5.94
C ARG A 304 5.73 -16.95 5.44
N ILE A 305 4.69 -17.67 5.82
CA ILE A 305 3.31 -17.36 5.47
C ILE A 305 2.62 -16.89 6.74
N GLU A 306 2.12 -15.67 6.75
CA GLU A 306 1.39 -15.09 7.87
C GLU A 306 -0.08 -14.93 7.51
N LEU A 307 -0.94 -15.30 8.47
CA LEU A 307 -2.38 -15.25 8.38
C LEU A 307 -2.95 -14.42 9.52
N GLU A 308 -3.92 -13.57 9.22
CA GLU A 308 -4.74 -12.89 10.23
C GLU A 308 -6.22 -13.26 10.06
N ASP A 309 -6.88 -13.68 11.13
CA ASP A 309 -8.32 -13.95 11.13
C ASP A 309 -9.17 -12.67 11.34
N PHE A 310 -10.49 -12.80 11.33
CA PHE A 310 -11.40 -11.65 11.51
C PHE A 310 -11.42 -11.07 12.92
N ASN A 311 -10.88 -11.82 13.90
CA ASN A 311 -10.76 -11.40 15.28
C ASN A 311 -9.38 -10.77 15.57
N GLY A 312 -8.52 -10.65 14.55
CA GLY A 312 -7.16 -10.10 14.65
C GLY A 312 -6.13 -11.09 15.17
N ILE A 313 -6.46 -12.39 15.26
CA ILE A 313 -5.52 -13.44 15.65
C ILE A 313 -4.58 -13.70 14.48
N ARG A 314 -3.27 -13.60 14.74
CA ARG A 314 -2.21 -13.79 13.76
C ARG A 314 -1.45 -15.08 14.02
N GLU A 315 -1.35 -15.91 12.99
CA GLU A 315 -0.58 -17.16 13.02
C GLU A 315 0.37 -17.21 11.82
N TYR A 316 1.43 -18.01 11.92
CA TYR A 316 2.40 -18.15 10.82
C TYR A 316 2.87 -19.60 10.60
N ALA A 317 3.21 -19.89 9.35
CA ALA A 317 3.94 -21.11 8.96
C ALA A 317 5.29 -20.72 8.37
N LYS A 318 6.38 -21.33 8.85
CA LYS A 318 7.73 -21.07 8.38
C LYS A 318 8.31 -22.33 7.74
N TYR A 319 8.88 -22.19 6.55
CA TYR A 319 9.60 -23.22 5.81
C TYR A 319 11.04 -22.74 5.59
N GLU A 320 12.01 -23.52 6.05
CA GLU A 320 13.42 -23.12 6.00
C GLU A 320 14.00 -23.20 4.59
N HIS A 321 13.52 -24.16 3.78
CA HIS A 321 13.95 -24.37 2.41
C HIS A 321 12.73 -24.30 1.49
N PHE A 322 12.72 -23.29 0.61
CA PHE A 322 11.65 -23.07 -0.34
C PHE A 322 12.22 -22.82 -1.74
N TYR A 323 11.68 -23.57 -2.71
CA TYR A 323 12.06 -23.49 -4.10
C TYR A 323 10.84 -23.64 -5.00
N VAL A 324 10.79 -22.87 -6.08
CA VAL A 324 9.79 -22.97 -7.14
C VAL A 324 10.52 -23.29 -8.44
N ALA A 325 10.12 -24.37 -9.12
CA ALA A 325 10.78 -24.91 -10.31
C ALA A 325 10.32 -24.29 -11.62
#